data_AF-A0A4Q3KMW2-F1
#
_entry.id   AF-A0A4Q3KMW2-F1
#
_cell.length_a   1.000
_cell.length_b   1.000
_cell.length_c   1.000
_cell.angle_alpha   90.00
_cell.angle_beta   90.00
_cell.angle_gamma   90.00
#
_symmetry.space_group_name_H-M   'P 1'
#
loop_
_entity.id
_entity.type
_entity.pdbx_description
1 polymer ?
#
loop_
_entity_poly.entity_id
_entity_poly.type
_entity_poly.pdbx_seq_one_letter_code
_entity_poly.pdbx_strand_id
1 'polypeptide(L)'
;SYLISMGYMEGFYYNPRIDKELLKKHSKGLYALSACLGGVVNKTYLREGEAKAAAVAQEYQGLFEPGHFFLELQQNGLEEQARANQALMSIGRHYNIPMAATADSHYLRPQDSDAHEILMCIGQGKSLQEFRAKMQHSDLLYVRSPQQMHDALGSLCPEAIENTARIARSCNVELNLSDTFLPNYGVPPGMTRESFLEKLAHEGLKRRIKEALYPIDAGSYRARLDYELGVVTKMGFAGYFLIVWDFIRYAKETSVPVGPGRGSGAGSLVAWSLRITDLDPIPYDLLFERFLNPDRVSMPDFDIDFCQDRRGEVLKYVAQKYGRQNVGQIVTYSQLSAKSVIKDVGRVMNLPFAEVNELTKLIPNLVNGKKVSIEQALKL
;
A
#
# COMPACT_ATOMS: atom_id res chain seq x y z
N SER A 1 2.96 -11.00 -2.49
CA SER A 1 3.61 -9.69 -2.63
C SER A 1 4.74 -9.69 -3.64
N TYR A 2 5.66 -10.67 -3.63
CA TYR A 2 6.85 -10.70 -4.50
C TYR A 2 6.58 -10.48 -6.00
N LEU A 3 5.65 -11.24 -6.60
CA LEU A 3 5.29 -11.10 -8.02
C LEU A 3 4.87 -9.67 -8.40
N ILE A 4 4.08 -9.01 -7.54
CA ILE A 4 3.64 -7.63 -7.75
C ILE A 4 4.85 -6.69 -7.72
N SER A 5 5.72 -6.82 -6.70
CA SER A 5 6.93 -6.01 -6.58
C SER A 5 7.82 -6.14 -7.82
N MET A 6 8.00 -7.35 -8.36
CA MET A 6 8.81 -7.56 -9.55
C MET A 6 8.16 -7.03 -10.82
N GLY A 7 6.84 -7.10 -10.91
CA GLY A 7 6.10 -6.45 -11.99
C GLY A 7 6.36 -4.95 -12.08
N TYR A 8 6.50 -4.27 -10.93
CA TYR A 8 6.84 -2.84 -10.88
C TYR A 8 8.34 -2.55 -11.02
N MET A 9 9.21 -3.37 -10.42
CA MET A 9 10.65 -3.07 -10.39
C MET A 9 11.40 -3.52 -11.64
N GLU A 10 10.99 -4.62 -12.25
CA GLU A 10 11.72 -5.25 -13.38
C GLU A 10 10.86 -5.36 -14.64
N GLY A 11 9.55 -5.59 -14.50
CA GLY A 11 8.65 -5.86 -15.63
C GLY A 11 7.90 -4.66 -16.20
N PHE A 12 8.11 -3.46 -15.65
CA PHE A 12 7.30 -2.29 -15.97
C PHE A 12 7.58 -1.80 -17.40
N TYR A 13 6.51 -1.67 -18.19
CA TYR A 13 6.55 -1.00 -19.49
C TYR A 13 5.46 0.08 -19.53
N TYR A 14 4.31 -0.22 -20.13
CA TYR A 14 3.10 0.60 -19.93
C TYR A 14 2.37 0.25 -18.62
N ASN A 15 2.46 -1.01 -18.22
CA ASN A 15 1.88 -1.57 -17.00
C ASN A 15 2.92 -2.45 -16.30
N PRO A 16 2.78 -2.72 -14.98
CA PRO A 16 3.57 -3.74 -14.32
C PRO A 16 3.21 -5.13 -14.87
N ARG A 17 4.20 -5.92 -15.26
CA ARG A 17 4.01 -7.23 -15.92
C ARG A 17 4.91 -8.28 -15.30
N ILE A 18 4.46 -9.52 -15.26
CA ILE A 18 5.28 -10.67 -14.90
C ILE A 18 5.34 -11.64 -16.09
N ASP A 19 6.40 -12.44 -16.16
CA ASP A 19 6.53 -13.52 -17.13
C ASP A 19 6.18 -14.89 -16.52
N LYS A 20 6.13 -15.90 -17.39
CA LYS A 20 5.82 -17.28 -16.99
C LYS A 20 6.92 -17.92 -16.15
N GLU A 21 8.17 -17.53 -16.33
CA GLU A 21 9.30 -18.10 -15.57
C GLU A 21 9.25 -17.66 -14.11
N LEU A 22 9.05 -16.37 -13.89
CA LEU A 22 8.84 -15.76 -12.59
C LEU A 22 7.59 -16.33 -11.92
N LEU A 23 6.48 -16.45 -12.68
CA LEU A 23 5.25 -17.05 -12.17
C LEU A 23 5.48 -18.49 -11.72
N LYS A 24 6.16 -19.32 -12.52
CA LYS A 24 6.47 -20.71 -12.17
C LYS A 24 7.31 -20.83 -10.90
N LYS A 25 8.28 -19.92 -10.69
CA LYS A 25 9.13 -19.91 -9.49
C LYS A 25 8.36 -19.57 -8.20
N HIS A 26 7.21 -18.88 -8.33
CA HIS A 26 6.45 -18.36 -7.20
C HIS A 26 4.95 -18.74 -7.24
N SER A 27 4.60 -19.83 -7.92
CA SER A 27 3.20 -20.29 -8.08
C SER A 27 2.68 -21.15 -6.93
N LYS A 28 3.57 -21.63 -6.05
CA LYS A 28 3.20 -22.46 -4.89
C LYS A 28 2.20 -21.73 -3.99
N GLY A 29 1.10 -22.38 -3.65
CA GLY A 29 0.03 -21.81 -2.83
C GLY A 29 -0.85 -20.78 -3.53
N LEU A 30 -0.70 -20.59 -4.85
CA LEU A 30 -1.57 -19.70 -5.64
C LEU A 30 -2.64 -20.50 -6.38
N TYR A 31 -3.88 -20.03 -6.29
CA TYR A 31 -4.95 -20.39 -7.21
C TYR A 31 -4.97 -19.39 -8.38
N ALA A 32 -5.11 -19.90 -9.59
CA ALA A 32 -5.14 -19.10 -10.81
C ALA A 32 -6.36 -19.43 -11.66
N LEU A 33 -6.89 -18.39 -12.30
CA LEU A 33 -8.02 -18.46 -13.20
C LEU A 33 -7.58 -17.96 -14.58
N SER A 34 -8.21 -18.43 -15.66
CA SER A 34 -7.83 -18.06 -17.04
C SER A 34 -8.09 -16.60 -17.42
N ALA A 35 -8.70 -15.81 -16.51
CA ALA A 35 -9.08 -14.41 -16.66
C ALA A 35 -10.25 -14.17 -17.64
N CYS A 36 -10.65 -12.90 -17.75
CA CYS A 36 -11.72 -12.42 -18.63
C CYS A 36 -11.38 -12.57 -20.14
N LEU A 37 -12.14 -11.93 -21.04
CA LEU A 37 -11.81 -11.87 -22.47
C LEU A 37 -10.39 -11.33 -22.75
N GLY A 38 -9.86 -10.51 -21.83
CA GLY A 38 -8.50 -10.01 -21.87
C GLY A 38 -7.41 -11.05 -21.56
N GLY A 39 -7.79 -12.19 -20.97
CA GLY A 39 -6.94 -13.31 -20.60
C GLY A 39 -6.35 -14.02 -21.80
N VAL A 40 -5.16 -14.60 -21.62
CA VAL A 40 -4.39 -15.20 -22.73
C VAL A 40 -5.14 -16.37 -23.38
N VAL A 41 -5.85 -17.21 -22.61
CA VAL A 41 -6.63 -18.34 -23.13
C VAL A 41 -7.78 -17.84 -24.02
N ASN A 42 -8.58 -16.90 -23.52
CA ASN A 42 -9.71 -16.34 -24.26
C ASN A 42 -9.25 -15.55 -25.50
N LYS A 43 -8.19 -14.74 -25.38
CA LYS A 43 -7.60 -14.04 -26.52
C LYS A 43 -7.10 -15.00 -27.61
N THR A 44 -6.43 -16.07 -27.22
CA THR A 44 -5.97 -17.09 -28.17
C THR A 44 -7.16 -17.79 -28.82
N TYR A 45 -8.22 -18.12 -28.07
CA TYR A 45 -9.44 -18.69 -28.65
C TYR A 45 -10.05 -17.77 -29.71
N LEU A 46 -10.26 -16.49 -29.39
CA LEU A 46 -10.89 -15.55 -30.30
C LEU A 46 -10.08 -15.30 -31.58
N ARG A 47 -8.74 -15.43 -31.52
CA ARG A 47 -7.84 -15.15 -32.65
C ARG A 47 -7.44 -16.38 -33.45
N GLU A 48 -7.24 -17.51 -32.78
CA GLU A 48 -6.57 -18.70 -33.32
C GLU A 48 -7.39 -19.99 -33.15
N GLY A 49 -8.51 -19.93 -32.43
CA GLY A 49 -9.43 -21.05 -32.23
C GLY A 49 -9.10 -21.96 -31.04
N GLU A 50 -9.98 -22.96 -30.84
CA GLU A 50 -10.04 -23.80 -29.64
C GLU A 50 -8.77 -24.63 -29.42
N ALA A 51 -8.20 -25.23 -30.47
CA ALA A 51 -7.02 -26.08 -30.35
C ALA A 51 -5.79 -25.32 -29.81
N LYS A 52 -5.60 -24.06 -30.24
CA LYS A 52 -4.51 -23.21 -29.73
C LYS A 52 -4.79 -22.74 -28.30
N ALA A 53 -6.04 -22.39 -27.99
CA ALA A 53 -6.43 -22.01 -26.64
C ALA A 53 -6.26 -23.17 -25.63
N ALA A 54 -6.57 -24.41 -26.04
CA ALA A 54 -6.34 -25.61 -25.26
C ALA A 54 -4.86 -25.80 -24.89
N ALA A 55 -3.97 -25.66 -25.87
CA ALA A 55 -2.52 -25.76 -25.63
C ALA A 55 -2.03 -24.72 -24.61
N VAL A 56 -2.53 -23.47 -24.72
CA VAL A 56 -2.22 -22.41 -23.75
C VAL A 56 -2.79 -22.73 -22.37
N ALA A 57 -4.02 -23.23 -22.28
CA ALA A 57 -4.64 -23.61 -21.01
C ALA A 57 -3.85 -24.72 -20.30
N GLN A 58 -3.40 -25.75 -21.03
CA GLN A 58 -2.54 -26.81 -20.49
C GLN A 58 -1.17 -26.29 -20.06
N GLU A 59 -0.58 -25.36 -20.81
CA GLU A 59 0.68 -24.72 -20.42
C GLU A 59 0.54 -24.03 -19.07
N TYR A 60 -0.51 -23.21 -18.88
CA TYR A 60 -0.78 -22.54 -17.62
C TYR A 60 -1.14 -23.53 -16.50
N GLN A 61 -1.90 -24.57 -16.79
CA GLN A 61 -2.17 -25.65 -15.83
C GLN A 61 -0.86 -26.24 -15.27
N GLY A 62 0.16 -26.42 -16.12
CA GLY A 62 1.47 -26.91 -15.73
C GLY A 62 2.34 -25.93 -14.94
N LEU A 63 1.94 -24.66 -14.78
CA LEU A 63 2.66 -23.67 -13.98
C LEU A 63 2.26 -23.71 -12.50
N PHE A 64 1.07 -24.22 -12.18
CA PHE A 64 0.50 -24.23 -10.83
C PHE A 64 0.46 -25.65 -10.25
N GLU A 65 0.18 -25.74 -8.95
CA GLU A 65 -0.02 -27.04 -8.30
C GLU A 65 -1.24 -27.77 -8.91
N PRO A 66 -1.24 -29.11 -8.94
CA PRO A 66 -2.36 -29.87 -9.48
C PRO A 66 -3.71 -29.44 -8.86
N GLY A 67 -4.65 -29.05 -9.71
CA GLY A 67 -5.97 -28.56 -9.28
C GLY A 67 -6.03 -27.10 -8.82
N HIS A 68 -4.95 -26.32 -8.99
CA HIS A 68 -4.91 -24.88 -8.64
C HIS A 68 -5.13 -23.94 -9.84
N PHE A 69 -5.20 -24.46 -11.07
CA PHE A 69 -5.55 -23.69 -12.26
C PHE A 69 -6.97 -24.02 -12.73
N PHE A 70 -7.76 -22.97 -12.99
CA PHE A 70 -9.16 -23.06 -13.38
C PHE A 70 -9.44 -22.29 -14.67
N LEU A 71 -10.33 -22.81 -15.51
CA LEU A 71 -10.92 -22.04 -16.60
C LEU A 71 -12.04 -21.17 -16.05
N GLU A 72 -11.96 -19.87 -16.31
CA GLU A 72 -12.84 -18.86 -15.73
C GLU A 72 -14.05 -18.60 -16.63
N LEU A 73 -15.24 -18.92 -16.13
CA LEU A 73 -16.50 -18.63 -16.79
C LEU A 73 -17.09 -17.34 -16.24
N GLN A 74 -17.40 -16.40 -17.14
CA GLN A 74 -18.00 -15.11 -16.81
C GLN A 74 -19.23 -14.87 -17.67
N GLN A 75 -20.27 -14.23 -17.13
CA GLN A 75 -21.43 -13.81 -17.91
C GLN A 75 -21.57 -12.29 -17.82
N ASN A 76 -21.13 -11.58 -18.85
CA ASN A 76 -21.13 -10.11 -18.91
C ASN A 76 -22.02 -9.57 -20.05
N GLY A 77 -22.82 -10.42 -20.69
CA GLY A 77 -23.76 -10.02 -21.75
C GLY A 77 -23.11 -9.83 -23.12
N LEU A 78 -21.80 -9.98 -23.25
CA LEU A 78 -21.09 -9.88 -24.52
C LEU A 78 -21.18 -11.20 -25.30
N GLU A 79 -21.43 -11.11 -26.61
CA GLU A 79 -21.49 -12.29 -27.48
C GLU A 79 -20.16 -13.06 -27.51
N GLU A 80 -19.03 -12.33 -27.54
CA GLU A 80 -17.69 -12.91 -27.49
C GLU A 80 -17.47 -13.71 -26.19
N GLN A 81 -18.03 -13.26 -25.07
CA GLN A 81 -17.97 -13.98 -23.80
C GLN A 81 -18.75 -15.29 -23.85
N ALA A 82 -19.95 -15.28 -24.44
CA ALA A 82 -20.75 -16.50 -24.59
C ALA A 82 -20.01 -17.55 -25.44
N ARG A 83 -19.37 -17.12 -26.53
CA ARG A 83 -18.54 -17.98 -27.39
C ARG A 83 -17.32 -18.52 -26.64
N ALA A 84 -16.61 -17.65 -25.92
CA ALA A 84 -15.46 -18.03 -25.10
C ALA A 84 -15.85 -19.05 -24.03
N ASN A 85 -16.94 -18.84 -23.30
CA ASN A 85 -17.42 -19.80 -22.28
C ASN A 85 -17.68 -21.19 -22.86
N GLN A 86 -18.30 -21.29 -24.05
CA GLN A 86 -18.55 -22.58 -24.70
C GLN A 86 -17.23 -23.32 -25.01
N ALA A 87 -16.24 -22.60 -25.56
CA ALA A 87 -14.94 -23.17 -25.82
C ALA A 87 -14.20 -23.58 -24.53
N LEU A 88 -14.25 -22.75 -23.49
CA LEU A 88 -13.66 -23.09 -22.18
C LEU A 88 -14.31 -24.34 -21.58
N MET A 89 -15.63 -24.50 -21.69
CA MET A 89 -16.32 -25.72 -21.24
C MET A 89 -15.89 -26.96 -22.04
N SER A 90 -15.70 -26.83 -23.35
CA SER A 90 -15.18 -27.91 -24.20
C SER A 90 -13.77 -28.31 -23.79
N ILE A 91 -12.86 -27.33 -23.67
CA ILE A 91 -11.47 -27.52 -23.24
C ILE A 91 -11.41 -28.15 -21.84
N GLY A 92 -12.18 -27.61 -20.88
CA GLY A 92 -12.21 -28.10 -19.51
C GLY A 92 -12.61 -29.56 -19.41
N ARG A 93 -13.64 -29.98 -20.17
CA ARG A 93 -14.08 -31.38 -20.23
C ARG A 93 -13.05 -32.29 -20.89
N HIS A 94 -12.42 -31.85 -21.98
CA HIS A 94 -11.47 -32.69 -22.73
C HIS A 94 -10.14 -32.89 -21.99
N TYR A 95 -9.64 -31.84 -21.33
CA TYR A 95 -8.33 -31.85 -20.67
C TYR A 95 -8.40 -31.95 -19.14
N ASN A 96 -9.61 -32.17 -18.60
CA ASN A 96 -9.87 -32.28 -17.17
C ASN A 96 -9.33 -31.07 -16.37
N ILE A 97 -9.59 -29.86 -16.90
CA ILE A 97 -9.26 -28.60 -16.23
C ILE A 97 -10.53 -28.11 -15.53
N PRO A 98 -10.52 -27.92 -14.20
CA PRO A 98 -11.70 -27.49 -13.48
C PRO A 98 -12.10 -26.07 -13.89
N MET A 99 -13.39 -25.74 -13.77
CA MET A 99 -13.92 -24.42 -14.10
C MET A 99 -14.28 -23.65 -12.82
N ALA A 100 -14.22 -22.33 -12.86
CA ALA A 100 -14.67 -21.46 -11.77
C ALA A 100 -15.49 -20.30 -12.33
N ALA A 101 -16.55 -19.92 -11.62
CA ALA A 101 -17.47 -18.84 -12.03
C ALA A 101 -17.13 -17.52 -11.33
N THR A 102 -17.02 -16.44 -12.12
CA THR A 102 -16.81 -15.07 -11.60
C THR A 102 -17.65 -14.05 -12.39
N ALA A 103 -17.70 -12.82 -11.91
CA ALA A 103 -18.50 -11.74 -12.52
C ALA A 103 -17.67 -10.55 -13.00
N ASP A 104 -16.34 -10.56 -12.82
CA ASP A 104 -15.43 -9.44 -13.12
C ASP A 104 -15.99 -8.09 -12.62
N SER A 105 -16.43 -8.06 -11.36
CA SER A 105 -17.17 -6.93 -10.80
C SER A 105 -16.28 -5.70 -10.63
N HIS A 106 -16.71 -4.56 -11.16
CA HIS A 106 -16.05 -3.26 -11.08
C HIS A 106 -16.82 -2.25 -10.22
N TYR A 107 -18.09 -2.53 -9.90
CA TYR A 107 -18.94 -1.71 -9.06
C TYR A 107 -19.85 -2.57 -8.18
N LEU A 108 -20.49 -1.97 -7.16
CA LEU A 108 -21.24 -2.73 -6.16
C LEU A 108 -22.65 -3.09 -6.63
N ARG A 109 -23.41 -2.11 -7.14
CA ARG A 109 -24.83 -2.29 -7.49
C ARG A 109 -25.07 -2.00 -8.96
N PRO A 110 -26.12 -2.57 -9.57
CA PRO A 110 -26.45 -2.32 -10.98
C PRO A 110 -26.56 -0.82 -11.34
N GLN A 111 -27.09 0.00 -10.42
CA GLN A 111 -27.29 1.43 -10.63
C GLN A 111 -25.97 2.23 -10.68
N ASP A 112 -24.85 1.64 -10.24
CA ASP A 112 -23.55 2.31 -10.19
C ASP A 112 -22.81 2.26 -11.55
N SER A 113 -23.40 1.64 -12.59
CA SER A 113 -22.81 1.49 -13.93
C SER A 113 -22.45 2.84 -14.58
N ASP A 114 -23.34 3.83 -14.52
CA ASP A 114 -23.07 5.17 -15.08
C ASP A 114 -21.89 5.86 -14.37
N ALA A 115 -21.81 5.71 -13.03
CA ALA A 115 -20.71 6.29 -12.25
C ALA A 115 -19.37 5.63 -12.60
N HIS A 116 -19.36 4.32 -12.79
CA HIS A 116 -18.19 3.58 -13.25
C HIS A 116 -17.75 4.03 -14.65
N GLU A 117 -18.69 4.22 -15.57
CA GLU A 117 -18.40 4.70 -16.92
C GLU A 117 -17.77 6.10 -16.91
N ILE A 118 -18.31 7.01 -16.09
CA ILE A 118 -17.74 8.34 -15.90
C ILE A 118 -16.31 8.24 -15.33
N LEU A 119 -16.08 7.38 -14.33
CA LEU A 119 -14.75 7.17 -13.77
C LEU A 119 -13.73 6.69 -14.81
N MET A 120 -14.14 5.78 -15.70
CA MET A 120 -13.31 5.32 -16.83
C MET A 120 -13.00 6.44 -17.82
N CYS A 121 -13.99 7.30 -18.11
CA CYS A 121 -13.80 8.48 -18.96
C CYS A 121 -12.81 9.48 -18.33
N ILE A 122 -12.90 9.71 -17.02
CA ILE A 122 -11.97 10.57 -16.27
C ILE A 122 -10.54 10.05 -16.45
N GLY A 123 -10.32 8.75 -16.18
CA GLY A 123 -9.01 8.11 -16.27
C GLY A 123 -8.42 8.07 -17.68
N GLN A 124 -9.25 7.97 -18.72
CA GLN A 124 -8.80 7.98 -20.12
C GLN A 124 -8.69 9.39 -20.72
N GLY A 125 -9.14 10.42 -20.00
CA GLY A 125 -9.16 11.79 -20.53
C GLY A 125 -10.15 11.99 -21.68
N LYS A 126 -11.21 11.19 -21.78
CA LYS A 126 -12.22 11.25 -22.85
C LYS A 126 -13.56 11.77 -22.34
N SER A 127 -14.38 12.28 -23.26
CA SER A 127 -15.79 12.57 -22.96
C SER A 127 -16.65 11.30 -22.95
N LEU A 128 -17.82 11.36 -22.30
CA LEU A 128 -18.76 10.25 -22.24
C LEU A 128 -19.24 9.84 -23.64
N GLN A 129 -19.43 10.81 -24.53
CA GLN A 129 -19.86 10.56 -25.90
C GLN A 129 -18.81 9.78 -26.69
N GLU A 130 -17.53 10.17 -26.59
CA GLU A 130 -16.43 9.46 -27.27
C GLU A 130 -16.21 8.04 -26.73
N PHE A 131 -16.42 7.87 -25.42
CA PHE A 131 -16.31 6.58 -24.76
C PHE A 131 -17.40 5.61 -25.25
N ARG A 132 -18.66 6.04 -25.21
CA ARG A 132 -19.82 5.26 -25.66
C ARG A 132 -19.76 4.90 -27.15
N ALA A 133 -19.13 5.74 -27.98
CA ALA A 133 -18.98 5.47 -29.41
C ALA A 133 -18.01 4.32 -29.74
N LYS A 134 -17.10 3.95 -28.82
CA LYS A 134 -16.01 2.99 -29.10
C LYS A 134 -16.05 1.71 -28.29
N MET A 135 -16.79 1.66 -27.19
CA MET A 135 -16.85 0.48 -26.31
C MET A 135 -18.18 -0.23 -26.39
N GLN A 136 -18.14 -1.57 -26.44
CA GLN A 136 -19.29 -2.39 -26.12
C GLN A 136 -19.56 -2.27 -24.62
N HIS A 137 -20.72 -1.74 -24.26
CA HIS A 137 -21.09 -1.50 -22.88
C HIS A 137 -21.62 -2.79 -22.23
N SER A 138 -21.17 -3.06 -21.01
CA SER A 138 -21.72 -4.10 -20.14
C SER A 138 -22.13 -3.45 -18.81
N ASP A 139 -23.42 -3.48 -18.53
CA ASP A 139 -24.05 -3.06 -17.27
C ASP A 139 -24.10 -4.21 -16.24
N LEU A 140 -23.37 -5.29 -16.52
CA LEU A 140 -23.40 -6.55 -15.82
C LEU A 140 -22.16 -6.79 -14.93
N LEU A 141 -21.31 -5.77 -14.77
CA LEU A 141 -20.05 -5.82 -14.02
C LEU A 141 -20.24 -5.38 -12.55
N TYR A 142 -21.37 -5.73 -11.93
CA TYR A 142 -21.62 -5.50 -10.51
C TYR A 142 -21.42 -6.77 -9.66
N VAL A 143 -21.42 -6.62 -8.33
CA VAL A 143 -21.40 -7.75 -7.40
C VAL A 143 -22.77 -8.45 -7.40
N ARG A 144 -22.83 -9.62 -8.02
CA ARG A 144 -24.06 -10.42 -8.12
C ARG A 144 -24.32 -11.25 -6.89
N SER A 145 -25.61 -11.43 -6.58
CA SER A 145 -26.06 -12.41 -5.60
C SER A 145 -25.80 -13.85 -6.06
N PRO A 146 -25.74 -14.83 -5.14
CA PRO A 146 -25.61 -16.24 -5.50
C PRO A 146 -26.69 -16.73 -6.48
N GLN A 147 -27.93 -16.26 -6.30
CA GLN A 147 -29.03 -16.60 -7.21
C GLN A 147 -28.78 -16.08 -8.62
N GLN A 148 -28.38 -14.80 -8.77
CA GLN A 148 -28.07 -14.23 -10.08
C GLN A 148 -26.90 -14.94 -10.78
N MET A 149 -25.88 -15.39 -10.02
CA MET A 149 -24.80 -16.20 -10.57
C MET A 149 -25.29 -17.59 -11.00
N HIS A 150 -26.18 -18.20 -10.24
CA HIS A 150 -26.80 -19.48 -10.58
C HIS A 150 -27.69 -19.37 -11.82
N ASP A 151 -28.50 -18.33 -11.93
CA ASP A 151 -29.33 -18.09 -13.11
C ASP A 151 -28.47 -17.86 -14.37
N ALA A 152 -27.32 -17.20 -14.21
CA ALA A 152 -26.43 -16.86 -15.32
C ALA A 152 -25.57 -18.04 -15.82
N LEU A 153 -25.09 -18.91 -14.93
CA LEU A 153 -24.10 -19.95 -15.26
C LEU A 153 -24.47 -21.34 -14.74
N GLY A 154 -25.39 -21.47 -13.79
CA GLY A 154 -25.72 -22.71 -13.10
C GLY A 154 -26.32 -23.78 -14.01
N SER A 155 -27.09 -23.39 -15.03
CA SER A 155 -27.62 -24.32 -16.04
C SER A 155 -26.55 -24.79 -17.04
N LEU A 156 -25.47 -24.02 -17.23
CA LEU A 156 -24.38 -24.31 -18.16
C LEU A 156 -23.29 -25.16 -17.49
N CYS A 157 -22.88 -24.75 -16.29
CA CYS A 157 -21.81 -25.39 -15.52
C CYS A 157 -22.02 -25.12 -14.01
N PRO A 158 -22.83 -25.94 -13.32
CA PRO A 158 -23.09 -25.77 -11.88
C PRO A 158 -21.80 -25.95 -11.05
N GLU A 159 -20.92 -26.86 -11.49
CA GLU A 159 -19.62 -27.13 -10.86
C GLU A 159 -18.73 -25.86 -10.78
N ALA A 160 -18.83 -24.95 -11.75
CA ALA A 160 -18.04 -23.71 -11.74
C ALA A 160 -18.38 -22.82 -10.53
N ILE A 161 -19.65 -22.79 -10.12
CA ILE A 161 -20.11 -22.02 -8.95
C ILE A 161 -19.63 -22.70 -7.67
N GLU A 162 -19.72 -24.03 -7.60
CA GLU A 162 -19.23 -24.81 -6.46
C GLU A 162 -17.72 -24.68 -6.27
N ASN A 163 -16.97 -24.71 -7.38
CA ASN A 163 -15.53 -24.53 -7.39
C ASN A 163 -15.11 -23.13 -6.90
N THR A 164 -15.86 -22.08 -7.24
CA THR A 164 -15.64 -20.73 -6.68
C THR A 164 -15.75 -20.74 -5.14
N ALA A 165 -16.78 -21.39 -4.59
CA ALA A 165 -16.92 -21.54 -3.15
C ALA A 165 -15.81 -22.40 -2.53
N ARG A 166 -15.37 -23.46 -3.24
CA ARG A 166 -14.24 -24.30 -2.82
C ARG A 166 -12.94 -23.51 -2.73
N ILE A 167 -12.60 -22.74 -3.77
CA ILE A 167 -11.41 -21.88 -3.79
C ILE A 167 -11.46 -20.92 -2.60
N ALA A 168 -12.60 -20.24 -2.40
CA ALA A 168 -12.75 -19.30 -1.29
C ALA A 168 -12.53 -19.95 0.08
N ARG A 169 -13.01 -21.18 0.31
CA ARG A 169 -12.78 -21.93 1.56
C ARG A 169 -11.34 -22.39 1.73
N SER A 170 -10.61 -22.65 0.64
CA SER A 170 -9.20 -23.03 0.67
C SER A 170 -8.27 -21.85 0.96
N CYS A 171 -8.70 -20.62 0.68
CA CYS A 171 -7.90 -19.42 0.88
C CYS A 171 -7.88 -18.98 2.35
N ASN A 172 -6.96 -19.54 3.14
CA ASN A 172 -6.74 -19.15 4.54
C ASN A 172 -5.46 -18.31 4.71
N VAL A 173 -5.51 -17.04 4.33
CA VAL A 173 -4.38 -16.11 4.45
C VAL A 173 -4.55 -15.26 5.71
N GLU A 174 -3.66 -15.45 6.68
CA GLU A 174 -3.58 -14.62 7.88
C GLU A 174 -2.44 -13.61 7.76
N LEU A 175 -2.75 -12.33 7.97
CA LEU A 175 -1.76 -11.26 7.99
C LEU A 175 -1.42 -10.93 9.45
N ASN A 176 -0.14 -11.04 9.79
CA ASN A 176 0.35 -10.58 11.08
C ASN A 176 0.48 -9.05 11.07
N LEU A 177 -0.46 -8.38 11.74
CA LEU A 177 -0.52 -6.92 11.84
C LEU A 177 -0.09 -6.39 13.23
N SER A 178 0.18 -7.28 14.19
CA SER A 178 0.56 -6.90 15.56
C SER A 178 2.07 -6.86 15.78
N ASP A 179 2.83 -7.65 15.03
CA ASP A 179 4.27 -7.73 15.24
C ASP A 179 5.00 -6.47 14.76
N THR A 180 5.94 -6.03 15.58
CA THR A 180 6.82 -4.90 15.25
C THR A 180 8.15 -5.43 14.72
N PHE A 181 8.47 -5.10 13.48
CA PHE A 181 9.72 -5.51 12.84
C PHE A 181 10.72 -4.34 12.83
N LEU A 182 11.57 -4.28 13.87
CA LEU A 182 12.66 -3.30 13.93
C LEU A 182 13.91 -3.82 13.21
N PRO A 183 14.60 -2.98 12.40
CA PRO A 183 15.88 -3.35 11.83
C PRO A 183 16.91 -3.70 12.91
N ASN A 184 17.76 -4.69 12.63
CA ASN A 184 18.86 -5.02 13.52
C ASN A 184 19.98 -3.97 13.35
N TYR A 185 20.25 -3.20 14.40
CA TYR A 185 21.40 -2.31 14.45
C TYR A 185 22.66 -3.09 14.87
N GLY A 186 23.72 -3.05 14.05
CA GLY A 186 25.01 -3.66 14.35
C GLY A 186 25.78 -2.84 15.40
N VAL A 187 26.26 -3.51 16.45
CA VAL A 187 27.04 -2.90 17.54
C VAL A 187 28.48 -3.44 17.56
N PRO A 188 29.45 -2.71 18.15
CA PRO A 188 30.81 -3.19 18.29
C PRO A 188 30.91 -4.55 19.01
N PRO A 189 31.93 -5.37 18.70
CA PRO A 189 32.14 -6.66 19.36
C PRO A 189 32.17 -6.51 20.89
N GLY A 190 31.43 -7.38 21.59
CA GLY A 190 31.37 -7.39 23.05
C GLY A 190 30.38 -6.40 23.69
N MET A 191 29.59 -5.67 22.89
CA MET A 191 28.52 -4.78 23.39
C MET A 191 27.13 -5.29 22.97
N THR A 192 26.10 -4.92 23.75
CA THR A 192 24.69 -5.07 23.37
C THR A 192 24.16 -3.74 22.85
N ARG A 193 22.93 -3.70 22.31
CA ARG A 193 22.32 -2.44 21.83
C ARG A 193 22.07 -1.50 23.01
N GLU A 194 21.66 -2.06 24.13
CA GLU A 194 21.37 -1.38 25.38
C GLU A 194 22.65 -0.77 25.95
N SER A 195 23.73 -1.57 26.08
CA SER A 195 25.00 -1.05 26.62
C SER A 195 25.71 -0.08 25.68
N PHE A 196 25.54 -0.25 24.36
CA PHE A 196 26.05 0.72 23.39
C PHE A 196 25.28 2.04 23.42
N LEU A 197 23.94 1.99 23.52
CA LEU A 197 23.08 3.16 23.67
C LEU A 197 23.41 3.93 24.96
N GLU A 198 23.52 3.23 26.08
CA GLU A 198 23.87 3.81 27.38
C GLU A 198 25.22 4.53 27.32
N LYS A 199 26.25 3.88 26.76
CA LYS A 199 27.56 4.51 26.56
C LYS A 199 27.46 5.78 25.73
N LEU A 200 26.78 5.73 24.58
CA LEU A 200 26.63 6.89 23.68
C LEU A 200 25.86 8.03 24.35
N ALA A 201 24.79 7.71 25.08
CA ALA A 201 23.96 8.69 25.76
C ALA A 201 24.73 9.39 26.88
N HIS A 202 25.50 8.66 27.70
CA HIS A 202 26.35 9.26 28.74
C HIS A 202 27.48 10.12 28.18
N GLU A 203 28.15 9.66 27.13
CA GLU A 203 29.18 10.46 26.46
C GLU A 203 28.58 11.71 25.80
N GLY A 204 27.40 11.57 25.19
CA GLY A 204 26.64 12.65 24.59
C GLY A 204 26.21 13.72 25.60
N LEU A 205 25.68 13.29 26.75
CA LEU A 205 25.31 14.19 27.85
C LEU A 205 26.52 14.98 28.35
N LYS A 206 27.67 14.34 28.55
CA LYS A 206 28.92 15.03 28.96
C LYS A 206 29.34 16.10 27.95
N ARG A 207 29.14 15.88 26.64
CA ARG A 207 29.44 16.88 25.60
C ARG A 207 28.43 18.02 25.65
N ARG A 208 27.14 17.71 25.74
CA ARG A 208 26.06 18.71 25.84
C ARG A 208 26.23 19.64 27.04
N ILE A 209 26.57 19.09 28.22
CA ILE A 209 26.83 19.89 29.43
C ILE A 209 28.01 20.85 29.23
N LYS A 210 29.08 20.41 28.54
CA LYS A 210 30.25 21.28 28.26
C LYS A 210 29.94 22.40 27.26
N GLU A 211 29.01 22.15 26.35
CA GLU A 211 28.60 23.11 25.30
C GLU A 211 27.46 24.04 25.75
N ALA A 212 26.83 23.74 26.89
CA ALA A 212 25.71 24.52 27.38
C ALA A 212 26.15 25.95 27.72
N LEU A 213 25.36 26.93 27.27
CA LEU A 213 25.59 28.35 27.52
C LEU A 213 24.93 28.84 28.83
N TYR A 214 24.37 27.92 29.62
CA TYR A 214 23.66 28.18 30.87
C TYR A 214 24.09 27.14 31.93
N PRO A 215 23.94 27.45 33.23
CA PRO A 215 24.29 26.51 34.29
C PRO A 215 23.41 25.26 34.23
N ILE A 216 24.05 24.09 34.21
CA ILE A 216 23.39 22.79 34.26
C ILE A 216 23.80 22.08 35.55
N ASP A 217 22.82 21.59 36.31
CA ASP A 217 23.06 20.63 37.37
C ASP A 217 23.29 19.23 36.76
N ALA A 218 24.57 18.85 36.67
CA ALA A 218 24.97 17.55 36.15
C ALA A 218 24.36 16.37 36.93
N GLY A 219 24.02 16.54 38.21
CA GLY A 219 23.38 15.52 39.02
C GLY A 219 21.96 15.20 38.56
N SER A 220 21.11 16.23 38.49
CA SER A 220 19.72 16.12 38.00
C SER A 220 19.64 15.56 36.57
N TYR A 221 20.49 16.05 35.66
CA TYR A 221 20.49 15.59 34.27
C TYR A 221 20.91 14.12 34.16
N ARG A 222 21.91 13.69 34.94
CA ARG A 222 22.32 12.28 34.95
C ARG A 222 21.21 11.39 35.50
N ALA A 223 20.55 11.80 36.58
CA ALA A 223 19.43 11.04 37.16
C ALA A 223 18.27 10.88 36.17
N ARG A 224 17.92 11.95 35.45
CA ARG A 224 16.89 11.89 34.38
C ARG A 224 17.32 10.99 33.23
N LEU A 225 18.58 11.06 32.81
CA LEU A 225 19.11 10.22 31.73
C LEU A 225 19.04 8.72 32.09
N ASP A 226 19.45 8.38 33.31
CA ASP A 226 19.47 6.98 33.79
C ASP A 226 18.05 6.41 33.88
N TYR A 227 17.08 7.21 34.33
CA TYR A 227 15.67 6.85 34.32
C TYR A 227 15.16 6.57 32.90
N GLU A 228 15.37 7.51 31.95
CA GLU A 228 14.92 7.34 30.57
C GLU A 228 15.56 6.13 29.88
N LEU A 229 16.87 5.93 30.06
CA LEU A 229 17.59 4.75 29.54
C LEU A 229 17.03 3.44 30.10
N GLY A 230 16.67 3.43 31.39
CA GLY A 230 15.99 2.30 32.02
C GLY A 230 14.65 1.97 31.36
N VAL A 231 13.83 2.98 31.07
CA VAL A 231 12.53 2.79 30.39
C VAL A 231 12.74 2.32 28.94
N VAL A 232 13.64 2.95 28.18
CA VAL A 232 13.95 2.57 26.79
C VAL A 232 14.45 1.12 26.69
N THR A 233 15.30 0.71 27.62
CA THR A 233 15.81 -0.66 27.71
C THR A 233 14.71 -1.65 28.06
N LYS A 234 13.89 -1.35 29.07
CA LYS A 234 12.77 -2.20 29.49
C LYS A 234 11.74 -2.43 28.37
N MET A 235 11.51 -1.41 27.54
CA MET A 235 10.56 -1.47 26.42
C MET A 235 11.17 -2.04 25.13
N GLY A 236 12.46 -2.33 25.08
CA GLY A 236 13.12 -2.93 23.91
C GLY A 236 13.37 -1.96 22.75
N PHE A 237 13.37 -0.65 22.98
CA PHE A 237 13.52 0.37 21.92
C PHE A 237 14.97 0.85 21.72
N ALA A 238 15.95 0.23 22.37
CA ALA A 238 17.35 0.64 22.25
C ALA A 238 17.84 0.63 20.79
N GLY A 239 17.46 -0.40 20.02
CA GLY A 239 17.77 -0.47 18.58
C GLY A 239 17.15 0.67 17.76
N TYR A 240 15.92 1.07 18.09
CA TYR A 240 15.24 2.17 17.40
C TYR A 240 15.95 3.51 17.62
N PHE A 241 16.34 3.82 18.85
CA PHE A 241 17.15 5.01 19.16
C PHE A 241 18.49 5.01 18.42
N LEU A 242 19.17 3.87 18.35
CA LEU A 242 20.45 3.75 17.63
C LEU A 242 20.28 3.97 16.12
N ILE A 243 19.21 3.46 15.51
CA ILE A 243 18.90 3.69 14.10
C ILE A 243 18.69 5.19 13.84
N VAL A 244 17.88 5.84 14.67
CA VAL A 244 17.56 7.27 14.55
C VAL A 244 18.77 8.15 14.77
N TRP A 245 19.53 7.88 15.83
CA TRP A 245 20.80 8.53 16.12
C TRP A 245 21.75 8.46 14.93
N ASP A 246 21.87 7.30 14.30
CA ASP A 246 22.90 7.05 13.29
C ASP A 246 22.67 7.82 11.99
N PHE A 247 21.44 7.86 11.46
CA PHE A 247 21.19 8.63 10.23
C PHE A 247 21.17 10.15 10.49
N ILE A 248 20.82 10.60 11.71
CA ILE A 248 20.97 12.01 12.11
C ILE A 248 22.46 12.36 12.26
N ARG A 249 23.27 11.50 12.89
CA ARG A 249 24.72 11.66 12.99
C ARG A 249 25.33 11.81 11.60
N TYR A 250 25.00 10.91 10.67
CA TYR A 250 25.42 10.98 9.28
C TYR A 250 25.03 12.31 8.61
N ALA A 251 23.78 12.75 8.79
CA ALA A 251 23.33 14.03 8.24
C ALA A 251 24.15 15.21 8.78
N LYS A 252 24.38 15.26 10.10
CA LYS A 252 25.18 16.31 10.74
C LYS A 252 26.66 16.27 10.30
N GLU A 253 27.26 15.07 10.19
CA GLU A 253 28.65 14.87 9.73
C GLU A 253 28.86 15.24 8.26
N THR A 254 27.83 15.13 7.43
CA THR A 254 27.84 15.52 6.00
C THR A 254 27.29 16.94 5.78
N SER A 255 27.14 17.72 6.86
CA SER A 255 26.63 19.10 6.85
C SER A 255 25.23 19.24 6.24
N VAL A 256 24.40 18.21 6.26
CA VAL A 256 22.98 18.28 5.92
C VAL A 256 22.24 18.92 7.10
N PRO A 257 21.57 20.08 6.93
CA PRO A 257 20.80 20.68 8.01
C PRO A 257 19.68 19.76 8.50
N VAL A 258 19.61 19.59 9.82
CA VAL A 258 18.56 18.84 10.53
C VAL A 258 17.84 19.82 11.45
N GLY A 259 16.51 19.76 11.48
CA GLY A 259 15.71 20.57 12.40
C GLY A 259 15.97 20.22 13.87
N PRO A 260 15.57 21.09 14.81
CA PRO A 260 15.82 20.89 16.24
C PRO A 260 15.06 19.71 16.88
N GLY A 261 14.20 19.04 16.10
CA GLY A 261 13.26 18.01 16.53
C GLY A 261 11.84 18.55 16.64
N ARG A 262 10.84 17.73 16.27
CA ARG A 262 9.42 18.06 16.42
C ARG A 262 8.66 16.94 17.14
N GLY A 263 7.44 17.24 17.57
CA GLY A 263 6.58 16.27 18.24
C GLY A 263 7.06 15.91 19.66
N SER A 264 6.65 14.75 20.14
CA SER A 264 6.92 14.32 21.53
C SER A 264 8.39 13.96 21.77
N GLY A 265 9.15 13.59 20.72
CA GLY A 265 10.57 13.24 20.84
C GLY A 265 11.45 14.33 21.47
N ALA A 266 11.04 15.60 21.41
CA ALA A 266 11.73 16.72 22.06
C ALA A 266 11.74 16.64 23.60
N GLY A 267 10.85 15.85 24.22
CA GLY A 267 10.79 15.67 25.67
C GLY A 267 11.78 14.66 26.26
N SER A 268 12.58 13.98 25.42
CA SER A 268 13.55 12.98 25.87
C SER A 268 14.95 13.56 26.03
N LEU A 269 15.50 13.41 27.22
CA LEU A 269 16.90 13.73 27.51
C LEU A 269 17.87 12.75 26.82
N VAL A 270 17.47 11.49 26.61
CA VAL A 270 18.24 10.54 25.79
C VAL A 270 18.36 11.05 24.35
N ALA A 271 17.24 11.52 23.75
CA ALA A 271 17.25 12.09 22.41
C ALA A 271 18.15 13.34 22.31
N TRP A 272 18.08 14.23 23.31
CA TRP A 272 18.94 15.42 23.37
C TRP A 272 20.42 15.07 23.51
N SER A 273 20.75 14.10 24.38
CA SER A 273 22.11 13.63 24.63
C SER A 273 22.75 13.01 23.38
N LEU A 274 21.96 12.27 22.59
CA LEU A 274 22.38 11.69 21.32
C LEU A 274 22.38 12.69 20.15
N ARG A 275 21.96 13.94 20.37
CA ARG A 275 21.73 14.94 19.32
C ARG A 275 20.69 14.56 18.28
N ILE A 276 19.76 13.68 18.64
CA ILE A 276 18.53 13.43 17.88
C ILE A 276 17.68 14.70 17.88
N THR A 277 17.57 15.35 19.05
CA THR A 277 16.96 16.67 19.23
C THR A 277 18.02 17.66 19.68
N ASP A 278 17.79 18.94 19.36
CA ASP A 278 18.68 20.04 19.76
C ASP A 278 18.08 20.95 20.86
N LEU A 279 16.83 20.67 21.27
CA LEU A 279 16.17 21.32 22.39
C LEU A 279 16.45 20.55 23.69
N ASP A 280 16.96 21.24 24.72
CA ASP A 280 17.08 20.67 26.06
C ASP A 280 15.68 20.60 26.71
N PRO A 281 15.18 19.41 27.11
CA PRO A 281 13.83 19.26 27.65
C PRO A 281 13.65 19.86 29.06
N ILE A 282 14.71 19.96 29.87
CA ILE A 282 14.58 20.28 31.30
C ILE A 282 14.17 21.75 31.54
N PRO A 283 14.79 22.77 30.91
CA PRO A 283 14.42 24.17 31.13
C PRO A 283 12.99 24.52 30.70
N TYR A 284 12.39 23.72 29.82
CA TYR A 284 11.05 23.93 29.28
C TYR A 284 10.00 22.97 29.84
N ASP A 285 10.35 22.22 30.90
CA ASP A 285 9.48 21.24 31.57
C ASP A 285 8.83 20.24 30.60
N LEU A 286 9.62 19.75 29.64
CA LEU A 286 9.14 18.76 28.69
C LEU A 286 9.18 17.35 29.30
N LEU A 287 8.03 16.69 29.25
CA LEU A 287 7.81 15.39 29.87
C LEU A 287 8.23 14.25 28.94
N PHE A 288 9.08 13.35 29.45
CA PHE A 288 9.49 12.15 28.72
C PHE A 288 8.32 11.17 28.56
N GLU A 289 7.43 11.12 29.54
CA GLU A 289 6.26 10.24 29.58
C GLU A 289 5.26 10.54 28.46
N ARG A 290 5.28 11.76 27.93
CA ARG A 290 4.50 12.15 26.74
C ARG A 290 5.06 11.52 25.45
N PHE A 291 6.36 11.24 25.43
CA PHE A 291 7.03 10.54 24.34
C PHE A 291 6.93 9.04 24.49
N LEU A 292 7.33 8.52 25.66
CA LEU A 292 7.40 7.11 25.95
C LEU A 292 6.74 6.86 27.32
N ASN A 293 5.55 6.29 27.30
CA ASN A 293 4.81 6.01 28.52
C ASN A 293 5.24 4.64 29.08
N PRO A 294 5.80 4.56 30.31
CA PRO A 294 6.25 3.29 30.90
C PRO A 294 5.11 2.29 31.17
N ASP A 295 3.87 2.77 31.32
CA ASP A 295 2.68 1.95 31.58
C ASP A 295 1.99 1.46 30.29
N ARG A 296 2.42 1.97 29.12
CA ARG A 296 1.86 1.59 27.82
C ARG A 296 2.97 1.38 26.80
N VAL A 297 3.22 0.11 26.47
CA VAL A 297 4.14 -0.25 25.38
C VAL A 297 3.51 0.10 24.03
N SER A 298 3.87 1.25 23.50
CA SER A 298 3.59 1.67 22.13
C SER A 298 4.88 2.10 21.44
N MET A 299 4.98 1.85 20.14
CA MET A 299 6.13 2.27 19.36
C MET A 299 6.27 3.80 19.39
N PRO A 300 7.42 4.35 19.81
CA PRO A 300 7.66 5.78 19.77
C PRO A 300 7.85 6.24 18.31
N ASP A 301 7.49 7.49 18.03
CA ASP A 301 7.64 8.09 16.71
C ASP A 301 8.54 9.33 16.76
N PHE A 302 9.69 9.27 16.11
CA PHE A 302 10.58 10.40 15.91
C PHE A 302 10.27 11.08 14.59
N ASP A 303 9.62 12.24 14.71
CA ASP A 303 9.46 13.16 13.62
C ASP A 303 10.71 14.02 13.43
N ILE A 304 11.38 13.87 12.29
CA ILE A 304 12.65 14.54 12.01
C ILE A 304 12.56 15.34 10.72
N ASP A 305 12.90 16.62 10.82
CA ASP A 305 12.94 17.53 9.67
C ASP A 305 14.36 17.56 9.09
N PHE A 306 14.47 17.31 7.79
CA PHE A 306 15.71 17.44 7.04
C PHE A 306 15.58 18.56 6.01
N CYS A 307 16.71 19.18 5.65
CA CYS A 307 16.77 20.06 4.49
C CYS A 307 16.17 19.38 3.25
N GLN A 308 15.15 19.99 2.64
CA GLN A 308 14.40 19.41 1.52
C GLN A 308 15.31 18.97 0.37
N ASP A 309 16.28 19.81 -0.01
CA ASP A 309 17.15 19.58 -1.16
C ASP A 309 18.17 18.45 -0.92
N ARG A 310 18.53 18.21 0.34
CA ARG A 310 19.58 17.24 0.74
C ARG A 310 19.04 16.00 1.45
N ARG A 311 17.74 15.92 1.73
CA ARG A 311 17.09 14.74 2.33
C ARG A 311 17.36 13.45 1.55
N GLY A 312 17.51 13.55 0.24
CA GLY A 312 17.84 12.41 -0.62
C GLY A 312 19.16 11.72 -0.27
N GLU A 313 20.15 12.45 0.26
CA GLU A 313 21.45 11.89 0.70
C GLU A 313 21.28 10.98 1.91
N VAL A 314 20.50 11.43 2.90
CA VAL A 314 20.18 10.65 4.10
C VAL A 314 19.41 9.38 3.74
N LEU A 315 18.43 9.48 2.83
CA LEU A 315 17.69 8.31 2.36
C LEU A 315 18.59 7.29 1.64
N LYS A 316 19.55 7.75 0.84
CA LYS A 316 20.55 6.88 0.19
C LYS A 316 21.43 6.19 1.22
N TYR A 317 21.89 6.92 2.24
CA TYR A 317 22.67 6.35 3.34
C TYR A 317 21.91 5.25 4.08
N VAL A 318 20.66 5.51 4.46
CA VAL A 318 19.79 4.53 5.11
C VAL A 318 19.61 3.29 4.22
N ALA A 319 19.35 3.48 2.93
CA ALA A 319 19.21 2.37 1.98
C ALA A 319 20.50 1.56 1.79
N GLN A 320 21.67 2.19 1.81
CA GLN A 320 22.96 1.49 1.72
C GLN A 320 23.26 0.71 3.00
N LYS A 321 22.97 1.28 4.17
CA LYS A 321 23.27 0.66 5.47
C LYS A 321 22.36 -0.52 5.79
N TYR A 322 21.06 -0.39 5.55
CA TYR A 322 20.07 -1.44 5.89
C TYR A 322 19.69 -2.35 4.71
N GLY A 323 20.28 -2.10 3.53
CA GLY A 323 20.00 -2.83 2.31
C GLY A 323 18.87 -2.21 1.49
N ARG A 324 19.09 -2.05 0.18
CA ARG A 324 18.15 -1.36 -0.72
C ARG A 324 16.77 -2.02 -0.77
N GLN A 325 16.73 -3.34 -0.60
CA GLN A 325 15.53 -4.17 -0.57
C GLN A 325 14.69 -4.00 0.71
N ASN A 326 15.27 -3.45 1.78
CA ASN A 326 14.61 -3.28 3.09
C ASN A 326 14.16 -1.83 3.34
N VAL A 327 14.43 -0.91 2.40
CA VAL A 327 14.15 0.53 2.56
C VAL A 327 13.32 1.04 1.39
N GLY A 328 12.05 1.33 1.68
CA GLY A 328 11.09 1.93 0.75
C GLY A 328 10.44 3.17 1.36
N GLN A 329 9.88 4.03 0.50
CA GLN A 329 9.04 5.13 0.95
C GLN A 329 7.59 4.66 1.07
N ILE A 330 6.88 5.21 2.06
CA ILE A 330 5.46 4.95 2.23
C ILE A 330 4.69 5.74 1.18
N VAL A 331 3.80 5.04 0.45
CA VAL A 331 2.95 5.65 -0.58
C VAL A 331 1.86 6.52 0.06
N THR A 332 1.48 7.59 -0.63
CA THR A 332 0.32 8.42 -0.25
C THR A 332 -0.77 8.27 -1.32
N TYR A 333 -1.96 7.84 -0.93
CA TYR A 333 -3.13 7.81 -1.80
C TYR A 333 -3.95 9.09 -1.61
N SER A 334 -4.06 9.89 -2.67
CA SER A 334 -4.89 11.09 -2.65
C SER A 334 -6.34 10.74 -2.97
N GLN A 335 -7.25 11.02 -2.04
CA GLN A 335 -8.69 10.89 -2.29
C GLN A 335 -9.21 12.05 -3.15
N LEU A 336 -10.16 11.75 -4.04
CA LEU A 336 -10.83 12.76 -4.85
C LEU A 336 -11.61 13.72 -3.94
N SER A 337 -11.34 15.02 -4.06
CA SER A 337 -12.07 16.05 -3.32
C SER A 337 -13.41 16.35 -4.00
N ALA A 338 -14.42 16.80 -3.24
CA ALA A 338 -15.74 17.14 -3.80
C ALA A 338 -15.65 18.12 -4.97
N LYS A 339 -14.81 19.16 -4.86
CA LYS A 339 -14.56 20.13 -5.95
C LYS A 339 -13.91 19.48 -7.16
N SER A 340 -12.92 18.61 -6.96
CA SER A 340 -12.24 17.89 -8.05
C SER A 340 -13.22 16.97 -8.79
N VAL A 341 -14.03 16.20 -8.06
CA VAL A 341 -15.02 15.28 -8.64
C VAL A 341 -16.00 16.03 -9.54
N ILE A 342 -16.56 17.15 -9.07
CA ILE A 342 -17.50 17.94 -9.88
C ILE A 342 -16.84 18.46 -11.16
N LYS A 343 -15.59 18.93 -11.06
CA LYS A 343 -14.83 19.40 -12.22
C LYS A 343 -14.58 18.29 -13.24
N ASP A 344 -14.18 17.11 -12.76
CA ASP A 344 -13.91 15.96 -13.62
C ASP A 344 -15.17 15.39 -14.28
N VAL A 345 -16.26 15.27 -13.52
CA VAL A 345 -17.57 14.85 -14.05
C VAL A 345 -18.07 15.86 -15.08
N GLY A 346 -18.02 17.17 -14.77
CA GLY A 346 -18.43 18.21 -15.71
C GLY A 346 -17.62 18.19 -17.00
N ARG A 347 -16.30 17.96 -16.92
CA ARG A 347 -15.43 17.79 -18.08
C ARG A 347 -15.85 16.60 -18.95
N VAL A 348 -16.08 15.44 -18.34
CA VAL A 348 -16.49 14.22 -19.06
C VAL A 348 -17.87 14.38 -19.72
N MET A 349 -18.76 15.13 -19.08
CA MET A 349 -20.09 15.46 -19.60
C MET A 349 -20.09 16.61 -20.62
N ASN A 350 -18.92 17.15 -20.98
CA ASN A 350 -18.77 18.30 -21.88
C ASN A 350 -19.53 19.57 -21.41
N LEU A 351 -19.64 19.78 -20.09
CA LEU A 351 -20.21 20.99 -19.53
C LEU A 351 -19.23 22.18 -19.65
N PRO A 352 -19.71 23.42 -19.87
CA PRO A 352 -18.85 24.59 -19.92
C PRO A 352 -18.04 24.78 -18.63
N PHE A 353 -16.73 24.98 -18.76
CA PHE A 353 -15.83 25.15 -17.61
C PHE A 353 -16.29 26.28 -16.66
N ALA A 354 -16.79 27.39 -17.21
CA ALA A 354 -17.26 28.53 -16.43
C ALA A 354 -18.40 28.14 -15.47
N GLU A 355 -19.40 27.39 -15.97
CA GLU A 355 -20.55 26.93 -15.17
C GLU A 355 -20.11 25.98 -14.06
N VAL A 356 -19.27 25.00 -14.40
CA VAL A 356 -18.73 24.02 -13.43
C VAL A 356 -17.90 24.73 -12.37
N ASN A 357 -17.12 25.74 -12.74
CA ASN A 357 -16.31 26.49 -11.79
C ASN A 357 -17.17 27.31 -10.82
N GLU A 358 -18.23 27.97 -11.29
CA GLU A 358 -19.19 28.64 -10.40
C GLU A 358 -19.85 27.66 -9.43
N LEU A 359 -20.26 26.48 -9.91
CA LEU A 359 -20.83 25.45 -9.05
C LEU A 359 -19.85 24.98 -7.96
N THR A 360 -18.57 24.83 -8.28
CA THR A 360 -17.56 24.44 -7.28
C THR A 360 -17.26 25.51 -6.24
N LYS A 361 -17.59 26.78 -6.47
CA LYS A 361 -17.45 27.85 -5.46
C LYS A 361 -18.47 27.71 -4.34
N LEU A 362 -19.62 27.10 -4.61
CA LEU A 362 -20.66 26.84 -3.62
C LEU A 362 -20.23 25.80 -2.58
N ILE A 363 -19.22 24.98 -2.89
CA ILE A 363 -18.69 24.00 -1.92
C ILE A 363 -17.78 24.70 -0.90
N PRO A 364 -18.10 24.61 0.40
CA PRO A 364 -17.24 25.14 1.47
C PRO A 364 -15.86 24.46 1.46
N ASN A 365 -14.79 25.23 1.70
CA ASN A 365 -13.43 24.69 1.65
C ASN A 365 -13.13 23.74 2.82
N LEU A 366 -13.53 24.12 4.04
CA LEU A 366 -13.31 23.36 5.26
C LEU A 366 -14.48 23.57 6.22
N VAL A 367 -14.95 22.47 6.83
CA VAL A 367 -15.85 22.50 7.98
C VAL A 367 -15.14 21.75 9.10
N ASN A 368 -14.88 22.42 10.23
CA ASN A 368 -14.10 21.87 11.35
C ASN A 368 -12.73 21.29 10.95
N GLY A 369 -12.02 21.97 10.04
CA GLY A 369 -10.70 21.55 9.55
C GLY A 369 -10.70 20.32 8.64
N LYS A 370 -11.88 19.81 8.25
CA LYS A 370 -12.02 18.67 7.33
C LYS A 370 -12.61 19.10 6.00
N LYS A 371 -12.19 18.42 4.92
CA LYS A 371 -12.80 18.55 3.60
C LYS A 371 -14.25 18.05 3.67
N VAL A 372 -15.16 18.77 3.02
CA VAL A 372 -16.60 18.50 3.04
C VAL A 372 -16.94 17.51 1.93
N SER A 373 -17.77 16.51 2.23
CA SER A 373 -18.36 15.63 1.22
C SER A 373 -19.47 16.35 0.45
N ILE A 374 -19.84 15.84 -0.74
CA ILE A 374 -20.94 16.43 -1.52
C ILE A 374 -22.26 16.40 -0.72
N GLU A 375 -22.56 15.30 -0.02
CA GLU A 375 -23.77 15.18 0.79
C GLU A 375 -23.83 16.22 1.93
N GLN A 376 -22.70 16.48 2.57
CA GLN A 376 -22.61 17.53 3.60
C GLN A 376 -22.73 18.92 3.00
N ALA A 377 -22.12 19.17 1.83
CA ALA A 377 -22.19 20.46 1.16
C ALA A 377 -23.61 20.79 0.69
N LEU A 378 -24.45 19.79 0.40
CA LEU A 378 -25.87 19.99 0.05
C LEU A 378 -26.77 20.33 1.25
N LYS A 379 -26.33 20.03 2.48
CA LYS A 379 -27.08 20.30 3.71
C LYS A 379 -26.71 21.66 4.34
N LEU A 380 -25.64 22.28 3.86
CA LEU A 380 -25.15 23.61 4.24
C LEU A 380 -25.65 24.63 3.22
#